data_AF-A0A932V154-F1
#
_entry.id   AF-A0A932V154-F1
#
_cell.length_a   1.000
_cell.length_b   1.000
_cell.length_c   1.000
_cell.angle_alpha   90.00
_cell.angle_beta   90.00
_cell.angle_gamma   90.00
#
_symmetry.space_group_name_H-M   'P 1'
#
loop_
_entity.id
_entity.type
_entity.pdbx_description
1 polymer ?
#
loop_
_entity_poly.entity_id
_entity_poly.type
_entity_poly.pdbx_seq_one_letter_code
_entity_poly.pdbx_strand_id
1 'polypeptide(L)'
;MDKIEQALYRAEYAKFVAGDGGAVARLEEELPELFRKFWLRVDIPSVRRRTRSLAELPPAPPVDAHYMTTFGVRGVVRYPLTSGETVYKIPVFSFAMNDWKDHWTTTYLVVGRKGSLTLIDAGSHLSEDSLREGLAVVSGYYGERLSMADIDNVVITHAHFDHFGGLRYLMAQAQPRLWVHQWDAHTVAEFPREVLKGREQILRFLQQSGMPDKEIAGFMELHGAYKQDFPGYAVTDPFEDGQRIIEEFEVVHTPGHCPGLSCLRVGDVMMLGDHVLNDVSPHQFPKIYTSGSGLLNYFNSLVKICARSEKVRLGLPSHYGDIPDVEARAMQIMAEHNQRIADIIKDLDRPKTLYEVSNDYYEYRRGREIRGYDSLLALEEIGAHLEYMIETLGIVRVDNHAAAARDGAEVVRYVAAL
;
A
#
# COMPACT_ATOMS: atom_id res chain seq x y z
N MET A 1 21.84 20.80 14.80
CA MET A 1 20.98 22.00 14.68
C MET A 1 21.50 23.07 15.60
N ASP A 2 21.98 24.16 15.04
CA ASP A 2 22.41 25.34 15.80
C ASP A 2 21.22 25.96 16.57
N LYS A 3 21.48 26.67 17.67
CA LYS A 3 20.50 27.39 18.48
C LYS A 3 19.65 28.35 17.65
N ILE A 4 20.18 28.87 16.55
CA ILE A 4 19.44 29.74 15.61
C ILE A 4 18.40 28.92 14.82
N GLU A 5 18.74 27.72 14.37
CA GLU A 5 17.80 26.80 13.68
C GLU A 5 16.75 26.24 14.64
N GLN A 6 17.13 25.95 15.90
CA GLN A 6 16.16 25.57 16.95
C GLN A 6 15.19 26.72 17.28
N ALA A 7 15.66 27.97 17.23
CA ALA A 7 14.82 29.14 17.44
C ALA A 7 13.89 29.41 16.25
N LEU A 8 14.35 29.19 15.01
CA LEU A 8 13.52 29.25 13.80
C LEU A 8 12.45 28.15 13.78
N TYR A 9 12.83 26.90 14.09
CA TYR A 9 11.88 25.79 14.21
C TYR A 9 10.86 26.04 15.33
N ARG A 10 11.27 26.54 16.50
CA ARG A 10 10.34 26.92 17.58
C ARG A 10 9.46 28.12 17.22
N ALA A 11 9.97 29.08 16.43
CA ALA A 11 9.21 30.25 15.99
C ALA A 11 8.19 29.91 14.89
N GLU A 12 8.50 28.95 14.00
CA GLU A 12 7.56 28.40 13.03
C GLU A 12 6.53 27.47 13.67
N TYR A 13 6.95 26.63 14.63
CA TYR A 13 6.07 25.77 15.42
C TYR A 13 5.10 26.59 16.29
N ALA A 14 5.57 27.69 16.90
CA ALA A 14 4.72 28.59 17.70
C ALA A 14 3.70 29.37 16.85
N LYS A 15 3.95 29.57 15.55
CA LYS A 15 2.97 30.15 14.60
C LYS A 15 1.86 29.17 14.21
N PHE A 16 2.09 27.85 14.32
CA PHE A 16 1.13 26.81 13.91
C PHE A 16 0.23 26.31 15.06
N VAL A 17 0.62 26.52 16.33
CA VAL A 17 -0.08 25.93 17.49
C VAL A 17 -0.83 26.96 18.37
N ALA A 18 -0.53 28.26 18.25
CA ALA A 18 -1.22 29.27 19.03
C ALA A 18 -2.54 29.68 18.38
N GLY A 19 -3.55 28.82 18.47
CA GLY A 19 -4.88 29.08 17.92
C GLY A 19 -6.06 28.34 18.52
N ASP A 20 -5.91 27.35 19.42
CA ASP A 20 -7.00 26.94 20.33
C ASP A 20 -6.50 25.96 21.41
N GLY A 21 -6.33 26.44 22.64
CA GLY A 21 -5.95 25.60 23.79
C GLY A 21 -7.03 24.61 24.24
N GLY A 22 -8.25 24.69 23.70
CA GLY A 22 -9.37 23.81 24.06
C GLY A 22 -9.43 22.47 23.31
N ALA A 23 -8.61 22.28 22.27
CA ALA A 23 -8.62 21.06 21.45
C ALA A 23 -7.76 19.93 22.06
N VAL A 24 -6.63 20.28 22.68
CA VAL A 24 -5.71 19.30 23.28
C VAL A 24 -6.28 18.68 24.57
N ALA A 25 -6.97 19.47 25.39
CA ALA A 25 -7.53 19.00 26.66
C ALA A 25 -8.68 17.98 26.51
N ARG A 26 -9.45 18.04 25.41
CA ARG A 26 -10.54 17.07 25.12
C ARG A 26 -10.04 15.72 24.63
N LEU A 27 -8.92 15.71 23.91
CA LEU A 27 -8.29 14.48 23.42
C LEU A 27 -7.74 13.62 24.58
N GLU A 28 -7.19 14.26 25.62
CA GLU A 28 -6.66 13.55 26.79
C GLU A 28 -7.76 12.93 27.68
N GLU A 29 -8.97 13.50 27.70
CA GLU A 29 -10.11 12.95 28.45
C GLU A 29 -10.78 11.74 27.75
N GLU A 30 -10.81 11.70 26.41
CA GLU A 30 -11.57 10.69 25.65
C GLU A 30 -10.76 9.44 25.26
N LEU A 31 -9.43 9.54 25.22
CA LEU A 31 -8.50 8.46 24.86
C LEU A 31 -8.72 7.16 25.68
N PRO A 32 -8.90 7.20 27.01
CA PRO A 32 -9.07 5.98 27.82
C PRO A 32 -10.38 5.22 27.57
N GLU A 33 -11.44 5.89 27.10
CA GLU A 33 -12.74 5.29 26.85
C GLU A 33 -12.81 4.64 25.46
N LEU A 34 -12.11 5.23 24.48
CA LEU A 34 -11.83 4.64 23.16
C LEU A 34 -11.04 3.33 23.28
N PHE A 35 -10.02 3.27 24.15
CA PHE A 35 -9.23 2.04 24.37
C PHE A 35 -10.02 0.88 24.99
N ARG A 36 -11.06 1.15 25.79
CA ARG A 36 -11.92 0.09 26.35
C ARG A 36 -12.96 -0.43 25.35
N LYS A 37 -13.36 0.38 24.36
CA LYS A 37 -14.52 0.10 23.51
C LYS A 37 -14.23 -0.80 22.31
N PHE A 38 -12.99 -0.88 21.83
CA PHE A 38 -12.66 -1.53 20.55
C PHE A 38 -11.83 -2.82 20.66
N TRP A 39 -12.03 -3.61 21.71
CA TRP A 39 -11.50 -4.99 21.79
C TRP A 39 -12.18 -5.91 20.75
N LEU A 40 -11.72 -5.86 19.50
CA LEU A 40 -12.16 -6.72 18.42
C LEU A 40 -11.57 -8.13 18.58
N ARG A 41 -12.35 -9.03 19.20
CA ARG A 41 -12.23 -10.48 18.98
C ARG A 41 -13.19 -10.89 17.87
N VAL A 42 -12.67 -11.46 16.79
CA VAL A 42 -13.47 -11.97 15.67
C VAL A 42 -14.20 -13.25 16.09
N ASP A 43 -15.54 -13.25 15.98
CA ASP A 43 -16.44 -14.38 16.27
C ASP A 43 -16.54 -15.35 15.07
N ILE A 44 -15.62 -16.32 15.04
CA ILE A 44 -15.51 -17.38 14.01
C ILE A 44 -16.81 -18.21 13.82
N PRO A 45 -17.59 -18.54 14.86
CA PRO A 45 -18.92 -19.15 14.71
C PRO A 45 -19.90 -18.41 13.79
N SER A 46 -19.83 -17.08 13.73
CA SER A 46 -20.72 -16.25 12.88
C SER A 46 -20.36 -16.33 11.40
N VAL A 47 -19.07 -16.50 11.07
CA VAL A 47 -18.58 -16.69 9.70
C VAL A 47 -19.06 -18.03 9.11
N ARG A 48 -18.99 -19.11 9.89
CA ARG A 48 -19.47 -20.45 9.47
C ARG A 48 -20.99 -20.49 9.27
N ARG A 49 -21.74 -19.68 10.02
CA ARG A 49 -23.20 -19.53 9.84
C ARG A 49 -23.53 -18.89 8.50
N ARG A 50 -22.75 -17.87 8.09
CA ARG A 50 -22.86 -17.16 6.79
C ARG A 50 -22.62 -18.06 5.59
N THR A 51 -21.63 -18.94 5.65
CA THR A 51 -21.30 -19.88 4.56
C THR A 51 -22.41 -20.91 4.35
N ARG A 52 -23.07 -21.35 5.43
CA ARG A 52 -24.19 -22.30 5.36
C ARG A 52 -25.46 -21.63 4.81
N SER A 53 -25.74 -20.39 5.21
CA SER A 53 -26.87 -19.63 4.68
C SER A 53 -26.74 -19.24 3.19
N LEU A 54 -25.52 -19.14 2.66
CA LEU A 54 -25.29 -18.85 1.23
C LEU A 54 -25.62 -20.05 0.32
N ALA A 55 -25.54 -21.29 0.85
CA ALA A 55 -25.87 -22.50 0.11
C ALA A 55 -27.39 -22.74 0.01
N GLU A 56 -28.20 -22.05 0.80
CA GLU A 56 -29.65 -22.22 0.90
C GLU A 56 -30.44 -21.09 0.20
N LEU A 57 -29.77 -20.16 -0.50
CA LEU A 57 -30.44 -19.01 -1.12
C LEU A 57 -31.22 -19.40 -2.40
N PRO A 58 -32.48 -18.94 -2.55
CA PRO A 58 -33.28 -19.15 -3.75
C PRO A 58 -32.75 -18.34 -4.96
N PRO A 59 -33.14 -18.71 -6.20
CA PRO A 59 -32.53 -18.22 -7.45
C PRO A 59 -32.69 -16.72 -7.74
N ALA A 60 -33.48 -15.97 -6.97
CA ALA A 60 -33.43 -14.51 -6.94
C ALA A 60 -34.08 -14.00 -5.64
N PRO A 61 -33.29 -13.66 -4.59
CA PRO A 61 -33.85 -12.92 -3.47
C PRO A 61 -34.21 -11.49 -3.92
N PRO A 62 -35.25 -10.87 -3.33
CA PRO A 62 -35.48 -9.45 -3.53
C PRO A 62 -34.22 -8.68 -3.12
N VAL A 63 -33.83 -7.75 -3.97
CA VAL A 63 -32.60 -6.99 -3.83
C VAL A 63 -32.75 -6.04 -2.64
N ASP A 64 -32.17 -6.41 -1.51
CA ASP A 64 -32.00 -5.48 -0.39
C ASP A 64 -31.03 -4.38 -0.84
N ALA A 65 -31.58 -3.19 -1.10
CA ALA A 65 -30.82 -2.03 -1.57
C ALA A 65 -29.66 -1.68 -0.62
N HIS A 66 -29.81 -1.94 0.69
CA HIS A 66 -28.73 -1.75 1.65
C HIS A 66 -27.62 -2.80 1.49
N TYR A 67 -27.98 -4.06 1.28
CA TYR A 67 -27.01 -5.11 1.01
C TYR A 67 -26.20 -4.81 -0.25
N MET A 68 -26.86 -4.43 -1.36
CA MET A 68 -26.13 -4.15 -2.61
C MET A 68 -25.23 -2.94 -2.52
N THR A 69 -25.67 -1.87 -1.86
CA THR A 69 -24.83 -0.68 -1.67
C THR A 69 -23.62 -0.98 -0.78
N THR A 70 -23.71 -1.97 0.11
CA THR A 70 -22.64 -2.33 1.04
C THR A 70 -21.69 -3.41 0.50
N PHE A 71 -22.23 -4.45 -0.16
CA PHE A 71 -21.49 -5.66 -0.54
C PHE A 71 -21.46 -5.92 -2.04
N GLY A 72 -22.26 -5.18 -2.83
CA GLY A 72 -22.30 -5.33 -4.28
C GLY A 72 -22.89 -6.65 -4.75
N VAL A 73 -22.59 -6.97 -6.02
CA VAL A 73 -22.96 -8.24 -6.67
C VAL A 73 -21.67 -8.95 -7.05
N ARG A 74 -21.46 -10.17 -6.54
CA ARG A 74 -20.19 -10.90 -6.68
C ARG A 74 -18.97 -10.09 -6.20
N GLY A 75 -19.17 -9.20 -5.23
CA GLY A 75 -18.13 -8.28 -4.73
C GLY A 75 -17.92 -7.03 -5.59
N VAL A 76 -18.60 -6.90 -6.75
CA VAL A 76 -18.57 -5.67 -7.55
C VAL A 76 -19.51 -4.64 -6.95
N VAL A 77 -18.95 -3.52 -6.48
CA VAL A 77 -19.69 -2.45 -5.81
C VAL A 77 -19.70 -1.20 -6.69
N ARG A 78 -20.87 -0.56 -6.81
CA ARG A 78 -21.08 0.66 -7.60
C ARG A 78 -21.10 1.89 -6.71
N TYR A 79 -20.32 2.90 -7.05
CA TYR A 79 -20.26 4.20 -6.40
C TYR A 79 -20.57 5.29 -7.43
N PRO A 80 -21.80 5.83 -7.46
CA PRO A 80 -22.11 7.05 -8.20
C PRO A 80 -21.42 8.25 -7.53
N LEU A 81 -20.82 9.13 -8.33
CA LEU A 81 -20.09 10.29 -7.84
C LEU A 81 -20.96 11.53 -7.97
N THR A 82 -20.73 12.50 -7.09
CA THR A 82 -21.40 13.81 -7.14
C THR A 82 -21.06 14.62 -8.37
N SER A 83 -19.90 14.34 -8.99
CA SER A 83 -19.43 14.97 -10.22
C SER A 83 -20.03 14.36 -11.50
N GLY A 84 -20.76 13.23 -11.40
CA GLY A 84 -21.50 12.61 -12.51
C GLY A 84 -20.84 11.35 -13.11
N GLU A 85 -19.60 11.05 -12.76
CA GLU A 85 -18.96 9.78 -13.06
C GLU A 85 -19.54 8.64 -12.20
N THR A 86 -19.27 7.40 -12.59
CA THR A 86 -19.54 6.22 -11.77
C THR A 86 -18.27 5.38 -11.62
N VAL A 87 -17.93 5.00 -10.40
CA VAL A 87 -16.82 4.09 -10.10
C VAL A 87 -17.39 2.72 -9.76
N TYR A 88 -16.80 1.67 -10.32
CA TYR A 88 -17.08 0.28 -9.98
C TYR A 88 -15.84 -0.33 -9.34
N LYS A 89 -15.95 -0.77 -8.08
CA LYS A 89 -14.94 -1.57 -7.40
C LYS A 89 -15.04 -3.00 -7.91
N ILE A 90 -13.94 -3.55 -8.43
CA ILE A 90 -13.86 -4.90 -8.97
C ILE A 90 -12.73 -5.64 -8.25
N PRO A 91 -13.02 -6.53 -7.28
CA PRO A 91 -12.00 -7.35 -6.66
C PRO A 91 -11.50 -8.39 -7.66
N VAL A 92 -10.17 -8.50 -7.78
CA VAL A 92 -9.49 -9.47 -8.65
C VAL A 92 -8.54 -10.33 -7.84
N PHE A 93 -8.46 -11.61 -8.21
CA PHE A 93 -7.57 -12.56 -7.55
C PHE A 93 -6.13 -12.31 -8.01
N SER A 94 -5.20 -12.25 -7.05
CA SER A 94 -3.81 -11.93 -7.33
C SER A 94 -2.91 -13.15 -7.20
N PHE A 95 -2.94 -13.85 -6.07
CA PHE A 95 -2.19 -15.08 -5.81
C PHE A 95 -2.61 -15.71 -4.47
N ALA A 96 -2.32 -16.99 -4.27
CA ALA A 96 -2.49 -17.64 -2.98
C ALA A 96 -1.31 -17.26 -2.06
N MET A 97 -1.58 -16.82 -0.82
CA MET A 97 -0.52 -16.54 0.17
C MET A 97 -0.26 -17.72 1.12
N ASN A 98 -1.31 -18.25 1.74
CA ASN A 98 -1.23 -19.40 2.65
C ASN A 98 -2.57 -20.13 2.73
N ASP A 99 -2.61 -21.27 3.43
CA ASP A 99 -3.75 -22.22 3.47
C ASP A 99 -5.12 -21.63 3.85
N TRP A 100 -5.16 -20.39 4.34
CA TRP A 100 -6.39 -19.73 4.85
C TRP A 100 -6.65 -18.33 4.28
N LYS A 101 -5.77 -17.78 3.43
CA LYS A 101 -5.92 -16.41 2.90
C LYS A 101 -5.36 -16.29 1.48
N ASP A 102 -6.26 -16.03 0.55
CA ASP A 102 -5.94 -15.57 -0.80
C ASP A 102 -5.61 -14.08 -0.80
N HIS A 103 -4.71 -13.66 -1.69
CA HIS A 103 -4.44 -12.25 -1.96
C HIS A 103 -5.38 -11.75 -3.06
N TRP A 104 -6.12 -10.69 -2.74
CA TRP A 104 -7.04 -10.03 -3.66
C TRP A 104 -6.65 -8.56 -3.78
N THR A 105 -6.50 -8.10 -5.01
CA THR A 105 -6.29 -6.69 -5.34
C THR A 105 -7.60 -6.14 -5.89
N THR A 106 -7.86 -4.86 -5.71
CA THR A 106 -9.04 -4.18 -6.23
C THR A 106 -8.63 -3.38 -7.45
N THR A 107 -9.30 -3.62 -8.58
CA THR A 107 -9.28 -2.70 -9.71
C THR A 107 -10.52 -1.82 -9.68
N TYR A 108 -10.42 -0.61 -10.23
CA TYR A 108 -11.56 0.29 -10.32
C TYR A 108 -11.85 0.63 -11.76
N LEU A 109 -13.08 0.38 -12.20
CA LEU A 109 -13.56 0.88 -13.48
C LEU A 109 -14.30 2.20 -13.28
N VAL A 110 -13.80 3.27 -13.89
CA VAL A 110 -14.43 4.58 -13.90
C VAL A 110 -15.12 4.79 -15.24
N VAL A 111 -16.44 4.99 -15.19
CA VAL A 111 -17.25 5.43 -16.33
C VAL A 111 -17.37 6.94 -16.27
N GLY A 112 -16.68 7.60 -17.19
CA GLY A 112 -16.63 9.06 -17.29
C GLY A 112 -17.96 9.64 -17.80
N ARG A 113 -18.19 10.94 -17.54
CA ARG A 113 -19.41 11.65 -17.96
C ARG A 113 -19.69 11.61 -19.45
N LYS A 114 -18.65 11.54 -20.28
CA LYS A 114 -18.74 11.44 -21.74
C LYS A 114 -18.62 10.00 -22.27
N GLY A 115 -18.71 9.01 -21.37
CA GLY A 115 -18.65 7.59 -21.71
C GLY A 115 -17.24 6.99 -21.79
N SER A 116 -16.19 7.75 -21.48
CA SER A 116 -14.82 7.21 -21.45
C SER A 116 -14.68 6.15 -20.36
N LEU A 117 -14.07 5.02 -20.70
CA LEU A 117 -13.85 3.91 -19.78
C LEU A 117 -12.39 3.87 -19.33
N THR A 118 -12.18 4.04 -18.02
CA THR A 118 -10.84 4.04 -17.43
C THR A 118 -10.73 2.96 -16.37
N LEU A 119 -9.79 2.03 -16.54
CA LEU A 119 -9.47 1.04 -15.52
C LEU A 119 -8.29 1.55 -14.67
N ILE A 120 -8.43 1.55 -13.35
CA ILE A 120 -7.37 1.85 -12.39
C ILE A 120 -6.90 0.54 -11.81
N ASP A 121 -5.60 0.28 -11.97
CA ASP A 121 -4.95 -1.01 -11.78
C ASP A 121 -5.55 -2.13 -12.66
N ALA A 122 -4.77 -3.17 -12.89
CA ALA A 122 -5.06 -4.30 -13.77
C ALA A 122 -5.04 -5.65 -13.05
N GLY A 123 -4.67 -5.68 -11.76
CA GLY A 123 -4.47 -6.94 -11.04
C GLY A 123 -3.12 -7.58 -11.35
N SER A 124 -3.02 -8.86 -11.05
CA SER A 124 -1.86 -9.71 -11.35
C SER A 124 -2.07 -10.53 -12.63
N HIS A 125 -1.08 -11.34 -12.97
CA HIS A 125 -1.20 -12.34 -14.03
C HIS A 125 -2.21 -13.47 -13.75
N LEU A 126 -2.82 -13.53 -12.57
CA LEU A 126 -3.87 -14.51 -12.25
C LEU A 126 -5.26 -13.86 -12.22
N SER A 127 -5.34 -12.56 -12.53
CA SER A 127 -6.56 -11.77 -12.38
C SER A 127 -7.52 -11.85 -13.56
N GLU A 128 -7.14 -12.48 -14.69
CA GLU A 128 -7.92 -12.47 -15.94
C GLU A 128 -9.38 -12.89 -15.73
N ASP A 129 -9.58 -14.04 -15.08
CA ASP A 129 -10.90 -14.62 -14.88
C ASP A 129 -11.78 -13.74 -14.00
N SER A 130 -11.23 -13.27 -12.88
CA SER A 130 -11.93 -12.39 -11.95
C SER A 130 -12.22 -11.01 -12.55
N LEU A 131 -11.31 -10.46 -13.35
CA LEU A 131 -11.52 -9.17 -14.03
C LEU A 131 -12.64 -9.31 -15.07
N ARG A 132 -12.65 -10.40 -15.85
CA ARG A 132 -13.70 -10.68 -16.82
C ARG A 132 -15.05 -10.93 -16.16
N GLU A 133 -15.10 -11.66 -15.04
CA GLU A 133 -16.33 -11.82 -14.24
C GLU A 133 -16.82 -10.47 -13.73
N GLY A 134 -15.92 -9.63 -13.20
CA GLY A 134 -16.24 -8.29 -12.73
C GLY A 134 -16.83 -7.38 -13.82
N LEU A 135 -16.20 -7.31 -14.99
CA LEU A 135 -16.71 -6.55 -16.14
C LEU A 135 -18.06 -7.10 -16.63
N ALA A 136 -18.25 -8.43 -16.60
CA ALA A 136 -19.52 -9.04 -16.95
C ALA A 136 -20.64 -8.69 -15.96
N VAL A 137 -20.34 -8.53 -14.66
CA VAL A 137 -21.29 -8.03 -13.66
C VAL A 137 -21.62 -6.56 -13.93
N VAL A 138 -20.62 -5.72 -14.21
CA VAL A 138 -20.85 -4.32 -14.59
C VAL A 138 -21.79 -4.22 -15.80
N SER A 139 -21.55 -5.05 -16.82
CA SER A 139 -22.36 -5.05 -18.04
C SER A 139 -23.76 -5.64 -17.86
N GLY A 140 -23.83 -6.89 -17.36
CA GLY A 140 -25.07 -7.64 -17.29
C GLY A 140 -25.98 -7.25 -16.12
N TYR A 141 -25.42 -6.78 -15.00
CA TYR A 141 -26.19 -6.44 -13.80
C TYR A 141 -26.40 -4.94 -13.64
N TYR A 142 -25.33 -4.15 -13.78
CA TYR A 142 -25.43 -2.69 -13.64
C TYR A 142 -25.85 -1.98 -14.93
N GLY A 143 -25.86 -2.69 -16.07
CA GLY A 143 -26.44 -2.24 -17.33
C GLY A 143 -25.51 -1.36 -18.18
N GLU A 144 -24.22 -1.27 -17.81
CA GLU A 144 -23.23 -0.55 -18.62
C GLU A 144 -22.95 -1.32 -19.91
N ARG A 145 -22.83 -0.65 -21.05
CA ARG A 145 -22.53 -1.34 -22.31
C ARG A 145 -21.03 -1.32 -22.55
N LEU A 146 -20.33 -2.30 -22.01
CA LEU A 146 -18.88 -2.42 -22.15
C LEU A 146 -18.37 -3.86 -22.15
N SER A 147 -17.17 -4.01 -22.67
CA SER A 147 -16.31 -5.18 -22.65
C SER A 147 -14.86 -4.75 -22.38
N MET A 148 -13.95 -5.71 -22.24
CA MET A 148 -12.52 -5.43 -22.07
C MET A 148 -11.92 -4.63 -23.24
N ALA A 149 -12.44 -4.84 -24.46
CA ALA A 149 -11.97 -4.16 -25.68
C ALA A 149 -12.38 -2.67 -25.74
N ASP A 150 -13.36 -2.26 -24.93
CA ASP A 150 -13.88 -0.89 -24.91
C ASP A 150 -13.13 0.02 -23.92
N ILE A 151 -12.14 -0.52 -23.18
CA ILE A 151 -11.37 0.26 -22.21
C ILE A 151 -10.46 1.25 -22.96
N ASP A 152 -10.70 2.55 -22.75
CA ASP A 152 -9.95 3.63 -23.39
C ASP A 152 -8.60 3.90 -22.71
N ASN A 153 -8.58 3.81 -21.38
CA ASN A 153 -7.44 4.17 -20.55
C ASN A 153 -7.20 3.11 -19.46
N VAL A 154 -5.92 2.85 -19.16
CA VAL A 154 -5.51 2.12 -17.96
C VAL A 154 -4.55 3.01 -17.17
N VAL A 155 -4.87 3.26 -15.90
CA VAL A 155 -4.01 4.01 -14.98
C VAL A 155 -3.47 3.03 -13.94
N ILE A 156 -2.16 2.90 -13.86
CA ILE A 156 -1.49 2.08 -12.83
C ILE A 156 -1.13 2.99 -11.67
N THR A 157 -1.63 2.67 -10.48
CA THR A 157 -1.32 3.41 -9.25
C THR A 157 0.16 3.30 -8.90
N HIS A 158 0.72 2.09 -9.05
CA HIS A 158 2.14 1.82 -8.87
C HIS A 158 2.62 0.49 -9.48
N ALA A 159 3.94 0.33 -9.62
CA ALA A 159 4.61 -0.80 -10.27
C ALA A 159 4.80 -2.04 -9.37
N HIS A 160 3.85 -2.36 -8.49
CA HIS A 160 3.78 -3.67 -7.85
C HIS A 160 2.99 -4.66 -8.71
N PHE A 161 3.44 -5.92 -8.72
CA PHE A 161 3.06 -6.88 -9.75
C PHE A 161 1.57 -7.21 -9.77
N ASP A 162 0.90 -7.08 -8.63
CA ASP A 162 -0.53 -7.32 -8.46
C ASP A 162 -1.38 -6.10 -8.81
N HIS A 163 -0.77 -4.98 -9.22
CA HIS A 163 -1.44 -3.80 -9.75
C HIS A 163 -1.30 -3.69 -11.26
N PHE A 164 -0.15 -4.06 -11.85
CA PHE A 164 0.06 -3.94 -13.30
C PHE A 164 0.17 -5.29 -14.03
N GLY A 165 0.32 -6.41 -13.33
CA GLY A 165 0.55 -7.72 -13.95
C GLY A 165 -0.57 -8.18 -14.88
N GLY A 166 -1.81 -7.75 -14.64
CA GLY A 166 -2.96 -8.04 -15.50
C GLY A 166 -2.97 -7.28 -16.83
N LEU A 167 -2.04 -6.33 -17.05
CA LEU A 167 -1.83 -5.70 -18.35
C LEU A 167 -1.59 -6.74 -19.46
N ARG A 168 -1.08 -7.91 -19.11
CA ARG A 168 -0.92 -9.05 -20.02
C ARG A 168 -2.17 -9.44 -20.79
N TYR A 169 -3.32 -9.33 -20.15
CA TYR A 169 -4.59 -9.72 -20.75
C TYR A 169 -5.25 -8.54 -21.44
N LEU A 170 -5.18 -7.36 -20.80
CA LEU A 170 -5.75 -6.13 -21.34
C LEU A 170 -5.10 -5.74 -22.67
N MET A 171 -3.77 -5.71 -22.72
CA MET A 171 -3.01 -5.31 -23.92
C MET A 171 -3.11 -6.31 -25.08
N ALA A 172 -3.55 -7.55 -24.81
CA ALA A 172 -3.81 -8.54 -25.84
C ALA A 172 -5.18 -8.36 -26.52
N GLN A 173 -6.13 -7.70 -25.83
CA GLN A 173 -7.53 -7.55 -26.29
C GLN A 173 -7.88 -6.10 -26.66
N ALA A 174 -7.14 -5.13 -26.10
CA ALA A 174 -7.34 -3.71 -26.26
C ALA A 174 -5.99 -3.00 -26.47
N GLN A 175 -6.04 -1.74 -26.90
CA GLN A 175 -4.87 -0.85 -26.94
C GLN A 175 -5.19 0.45 -26.19
N PRO A 176 -5.48 0.37 -24.87
CA PRO A 176 -5.77 1.56 -24.09
C PRO A 176 -4.52 2.43 -23.98
N ARG A 177 -4.72 3.73 -23.73
CA ARG A 177 -3.62 4.59 -23.26
C ARG A 177 -3.18 4.11 -21.88
N LEU A 178 -1.89 3.79 -21.75
CA LEU A 178 -1.31 3.35 -20.48
C LEU A 178 -0.69 4.54 -19.75
N TRP A 179 -1.26 4.86 -18.59
CA TRP A 179 -0.84 5.94 -17.71
C TRP A 179 -0.12 5.39 -16.49
N VAL A 180 1.09 5.87 -16.23
CA VAL A 180 1.90 5.48 -15.06
C VAL A 180 2.67 6.70 -14.56
N HIS A 181 2.87 6.83 -13.25
CA HIS A 181 3.73 7.88 -12.73
C HIS A 181 5.14 7.75 -13.32
N GLN A 182 5.77 8.87 -13.67
CA GLN A 182 7.09 8.87 -14.33
C GLN A 182 8.18 8.08 -13.59
N TRP A 183 8.09 7.97 -12.25
CA TRP A 183 9.06 7.20 -11.44
C TRP A 183 8.90 5.68 -11.54
N ASP A 184 7.70 5.21 -11.91
CA ASP A 184 7.40 3.78 -12.09
C ASP A 184 7.30 3.38 -13.56
N ALA A 185 7.27 4.35 -14.48
CA ALA A 185 7.11 4.10 -15.91
C ALA A 185 8.20 3.18 -16.50
N HIS A 186 9.44 3.36 -16.07
CA HIS A 186 10.54 2.48 -16.50
C HIS A 186 10.38 1.06 -15.96
N THR A 187 9.94 0.91 -14.70
CA THR A 187 9.71 -0.40 -14.08
C THR A 187 8.62 -1.18 -14.78
N VAL A 188 7.53 -0.53 -15.19
CA VAL A 188 6.45 -1.18 -15.97
C VAL A 188 6.93 -1.53 -17.38
N ALA A 189 7.71 -0.66 -18.03
CA ALA A 189 8.18 -0.87 -19.40
C ALA A 189 9.29 -1.94 -19.53
N GLU A 190 10.19 -2.03 -18.56
CA GLU A 190 11.38 -2.89 -18.58
C GLU A 190 11.37 -3.93 -17.44
N PHE A 191 10.18 -4.40 -17.05
CA PHE A 191 9.97 -5.22 -15.86
C PHE A 191 10.95 -6.41 -15.70
N PRO A 192 11.21 -7.26 -16.73
CA PRO A 192 12.19 -8.33 -16.60
C PRO A 192 13.59 -7.87 -16.16
N ARG A 193 14.04 -6.73 -16.68
CA ARG A 193 15.35 -6.15 -16.38
C ARG A 193 15.37 -5.59 -14.95
N GLU A 194 14.31 -4.91 -14.54
CA GLU A 194 14.22 -4.38 -13.18
C GLU A 194 14.11 -5.49 -12.12
N VAL A 195 13.44 -6.62 -12.43
CA VAL A 195 13.44 -7.80 -11.55
C VAL A 195 14.86 -8.35 -11.32
N LEU A 196 15.67 -8.44 -12.37
CA LEU A 196 17.07 -8.90 -12.26
C LEU A 196 17.92 -7.94 -11.42
N LYS A 197 17.79 -6.64 -11.67
CA LYS A 197 18.51 -5.59 -10.92
C LYS A 197 18.11 -5.58 -9.44
N GLY A 198 16.80 -5.63 -9.15
CA GLY A 198 16.28 -5.69 -7.78
C GLY A 198 16.76 -6.93 -7.03
N ARG A 199 16.88 -8.08 -7.71
CA ARG A 199 17.41 -9.32 -7.13
C ARG A 199 18.83 -9.14 -6.59
N GLU A 200 19.72 -8.46 -7.32
CA GLU A 200 21.09 -8.20 -6.84
C GLU A 200 21.10 -7.30 -5.60
N GLN A 201 20.25 -6.28 -5.56
CA GLN A 201 20.20 -5.35 -4.44
C GLN A 201 19.61 -6.00 -3.19
N ILE A 202 18.55 -6.80 -3.35
CA ILE A 202 17.95 -7.58 -2.25
C ILE A 202 18.98 -8.56 -1.68
N LEU A 203 19.76 -9.24 -2.51
CA LEU A 203 20.81 -10.14 -2.01
C LEU A 203 21.83 -9.40 -1.12
N ARG A 204 22.29 -8.22 -1.55
CA ARG A 204 23.22 -7.41 -0.74
C ARG A 204 22.59 -6.96 0.57
N PHE A 205 21.34 -6.50 0.53
CA PHE A 205 20.57 -6.13 1.72
C PHE A 205 20.46 -7.29 2.71
N LEU A 206 20.12 -8.48 2.22
CA LEU A 206 20.01 -9.68 3.06
C LEU A 206 21.35 -10.08 3.68
N GLN A 207 22.45 -10.03 2.92
CA GLN A 207 23.80 -10.30 3.44
C GLN A 207 24.20 -9.34 4.56
N GLN A 208 23.86 -8.06 4.42
CA GLN A 208 24.12 -7.03 5.44
C GLN A 208 23.20 -7.15 6.67
N SER A 209 22.02 -7.77 6.52
CA SER A 209 21.01 -7.86 7.58
C SER A 209 21.41 -8.75 8.76
N GLY A 210 22.37 -9.66 8.56
CA GLY A 210 22.73 -10.70 9.51
C GLY A 210 21.82 -11.95 9.47
N MET A 211 20.95 -12.06 8.46
CA MET A 211 20.18 -13.29 8.19
C MET A 211 21.12 -14.46 7.86
N PRO A 212 20.84 -15.70 8.35
CA PRO A 212 21.66 -16.87 8.03
C PRO A 212 21.70 -17.18 6.53
N ASP A 213 22.88 -17.50 5.99
CA ASP A 213 23.08 -17.79 4.55
C ASP A 213 22.12 -18.86 3.98
N LYS A 214 21.75 -19.85 4.80
CA LYS A 214 20.80 -20.90 4.39
C LYS A 214 19.40 -20.34 4.14
N GLU A 215 18.95 -19.38 4.95
CA GLU A 215 17.66 -18.70 4.77
C GLU A 215 17.70 -17.77 3.56
N ILE A 216 18.81 -17.03 3.39
CA ILE A 216 19.04 -16.20 2.20
C ILE A 216 18.97 -17.06 0.93
N ALA A 217 19.66 -18.20 0.89
CA ALA A 217 19.67 -19.08 -0.27
C ALA A 217 18.27 -19.60 -0.61
N GLY A 218 17.51 -20.08 0.38
CA GLY A 218 16.14 -20.55 0.18
C GLY A 218 15.19 -19.44 -0.27
N PHE A 219 15.35 -18.23 0.28
CA PHE A 219 14.60 -17.07 -0.15
C PHE A 219 14.91 -16.69 -1.60
N MET A 220 16.19 -16.61 -1.97
CA MET A 220 16.61 -16.23 -3.32
C MET A 220 16.19 -17.28 -4.36
N GLU A 221 16.01 -18.54 -4.00
CA GLU A 221 15.44 -19.55 -4.90
C GLU A 221 13.97 -19.26 -5.22
N LEU A 222 13.17 -18.88 -4.21
CA LEU A 222 11.76 -18.52 -4.37
C LEU A 222 11.57 -17.14 -5.03
N HIS A 223 12.42 -16.18 -4.68
CA HIS A 223 12.33 -14.78 -5.10
C HIS A 223 12.85 -14.58 -6.54
N GLY A 224 12.06 -14.95 -7.53
CA GLY A 224 12.32 -14.60 -8.94
C GLY A 224 11.98 -15.66 -9.97
N ALA A 225 11.67 -16.89 -9.55
CA ALA A 225 11.47 -18.03 -10.46
C ALA A 225 10.33 -17.83 -11.48
N TYR A 226 9.35 -16.96 -11.21
CA TYR A 226 8.23 -16.69 -12.12
C TYR A 226 8.18 -15.23 -12.61
N LYS A 227 8.80 -14.28 -11.90
CA LYS A 227 8.65 -12.84 -12.20
C LYS A 227 9.39 -12.42 -13.48
N GLN A 228 10.43 -13.15 -13.89
CA GLN A 228 11.26 -12.81 -15.05
C GLN A 228 10.56 -13.06 -16.40
N ASP A 229 9.55 -13.94 -16.42
CA ASP A 229 8.83 -14.31 -17.64
C ASP A 229 7.68 -13.35 -17.99
N PHE A 230 7.46 -12.31 -17.17
CA PHE A 230 6.44 -11.29 -17.44
C PHE A 230 6.99 -10.20 -18.34
N PRO A 231 6.34 -9.93 -19.49
CA PRO A 231 6.76 -8.84 -20.36
C PRO A 231 6.54 -7.47 -19.69
N GLY A 232 7.35 -6.49 -20.08
CA GLY A 232 7.07 -5.09 -19.80
C GLY A 232 6.13 -4.47 -20.83
N TYR A 233 5.49 -3.36 -20.46
CA TYR A 233 4.54 -2.64 -21.30
C TYR A 233 4.94 -1.16 -21.43
N ALA A 234 5.10 -0.70 -22.66
CA ALA A 234 5.47 0.69 -22.92
C ALA A 234 4.38 1.64 -22.39
N VAL A 235 4.78 2.53 -21.49
CA VAL A 235 3.90 3.58 -20.95
C VAL A 235 3.64 4.60 -22.05
N THR A 236 2.36 4.78 -22.40
CA THR A 236 1.95 5.72 -23.43
C THR A 236 2.02 7.15 -22.92
N ASP A 237 1.59 7.36 -21.67
CA ASP A 237 1.41 8.67 -21.07
C ASP A 237 1.93 8.70 -19.63
N PRO A 238 3.20 9.04 -19.40
CA PRO A 238 3.70 9.26 -18.05
C PRO A 238 3.01 10.47 -17.42
N PHE A 239 2.76 10.42 -16.11
CA PHE A 239 2.19 11.54 -15.37
C PHE A 239 3.03 11.93 -14.15
N GLU A 240 2.75 13.13 -13.64
CA GLU A 240 3.44 13.75 -12.51
C GLU A 240 2.46 14.18 -11.39
N ASP A 241 3.01 14.53 -10.24
CA ASP A 241 2.25 15.05 -9.11
C ASP A 241 1.42 16.29 -9.45
N GLY A 242 0.17 16.34 -8.97
CA GLY A 242 -0.74 17.47 -9.17
C GLY A 242 -1.30 17.61 -10.58
N GLN A 243 -0.90 16.75 -11.52
CA GLN A 243 -1.45 16.74 -12.86
C GLN A 243 -2.93 16.32 -12.84
N ARG A 244 -3.73 16.92 -13.72
CA ARG A 244 -5.05 16.40 -14.09
C ARG A 244 -4.91 15.53 -15.34
N ILE A 245 -5.25 14.25 -15.22
CA ILE A 245 -5.30 13.30 -16.33
C ILE A 245 -6.75 12.93 -16.62
N ILE A 246 -7.02 12.41 -17.82
CA ILE A 246 -8.32 11.83 -18.20
C ILE A 246 -9.50 12.71 -17.72
N GLU A 247 -9.53 13.94 -18.26
CA GLU A 247 -10.43 15.03 -17.84
C GLU A 247 -10.09 15.58 -16.44
N GLU A 248 -10.53 14.92 -15.37
CA GLU A 248 -10.57 15.51 -14.03
C GLU A 248 -9.89 14.65 -12.95
N PHE A 249 -9.14 13.61 -13.33
CA PHE A 249 -8.47 12.74 -12.37
C PHE A 249 -7.27 13.52 -11.83
N GLU A 250 -7.38 13.97 -10.59
CA GLU A 250 -6.29 14.66 -9.91
C GLU A 250 -5.31 13.64 -9.36
N VAL A 251 -4.06 13.74 -9.81
CA VAL A 251 -2.95 12.90 -9.35
C VAL A 251 -2.38 13.47 -8.06
N VAL A 252 -2.25 12.63 -7.04
CA VAL A 252 -1.55 12.93 -5.79
C VAL A 252 -0.43 11.91 -5.61
N HIS A 253 0.79 12.29 -6.03
CA HIS A 253 1.97 11.43 -5.88
C HIS A 253 2.29 11.23 -4.40
N THR A 254 2.45 9.97 -4.00
CA THR A 254 2.53 9.50 -2.61
C THR A 254 3.65 8.46 -2.46
N PRO A 255 4.92 8.84 -2.71
CA PRO A 255 6.06 7.93 -2.58
C PRO A 255 6.23 7.45 -1.14
N GLY A 256 6.82 6.26 -0.96
CA GLY A 256 7.12 5.67 0.35
C GLY A 256 6.97 4.16 0.35
N HIS A 257 5.77 3.67 0.01
CA HIS A 257 5.54 2.25 -0.27
C HIS A 257 6.40 1.82 -1.48
N CYS A 258 6.27 2.53 -2.59
CA CYS A 258 7.17 2.43 -3.73
C CYS A 258 7.46 3.84 -4.29
N PRO A 259 8.33 3.99 -5.30
CA PRO A 259 8.72 5.29 -5.83
C PRO A 259 7.57 6.03 -6.52
N GLY A 260 6.85 5.37 -7.43
CA GLY A 260 5.83 6.02 -8.27
C GLY A 260 4.40 5.97 -7.75
N LEU A 261 4.15 5.48 -6.53
CA LEU A 261 2.79 5.36 -6.01
C LEU A 261 2.04 6.68 -6.08
N SER A 262 0.87 6.66 -6.72
CA SER A 262 0.00 7.82 -6.82
C SER A 262 -1.44 7.49 -6.44
N CYS A 263 -2.00 8.25 -5.51
CA CYS A 263 -3.44 8.26 -5.27
C CYS A 263 -4.12 9.10 -6.36
N LEU A 264 -5.35 8.73 -6.71
CA LEU A 264 -6.12 9.37 -7.77
C LEU A 264 -7.44 9.87 -7.19
N ARG A 265 -7.70 11.16 -7.27
CA ARG A 265 -8.98 11.74 -6.86
C ARG A 265 -9.88 11.94 -8.08
N VAL A 266 -11.10 11.43 -7.99
CA VAL A 266 -12.16 11.66 -8.97
C VAL A 266 -13.40 12.09 -8.20
N GLY A 267 -13.88 13.31 -8.45
CA GLY A 267 -15.02 13.88 -7.73
C GLY A 267 -14.86 13.87 -6.20
N ASP A 268 -15.80 13.22 -5.52
CA ASP A 268 -15.87 13.05 -4.07
C ASP A 268 -15.28 11.71 -3.57
N VAL A 269 -14.54 10.97 -4.41
CA VAL A 269 -13.83 9.74 -3.99
C VAL A 269 -12.34 9.82 -4.32
N MET A 270 -11.54 9.03 -3.60
CA MET A 270 -10.09 8.94 -3.82
C MET A 270 -9.66 7.49 -3.84
N MET A 271 -9.09 7.04 -4.96
CA MET A 271 -8.43 5.74 -5.08
C MET A 271 -7.05 5.87 -4.44
N LEU A 272 -6.79 5.08 -3.40
CA LEU A 272 -5.64 5.27 -2.52
C LEU A 272 -4.44 4.39 -2.88
N GLY A 273 -4.59 3.46 -3.82
CA GLY A 273 -3.57 2.44 -4.08
C GLY A 273 -3.23 1.69 -2.79
N ASP A 274 -1.94 1.47 -2.59
CA ASP A 274 -1.35 0.89 -1.38
C ASP A 274 -0.80 1.96 -0.42
N HIS A 275 -1.28 3.21 -0.51
CA HIS A 275 -0.82 4.27 0.37
C HIS A 275 -1.53 4.31 1.73
N VAL A 276 -2.85 4.11 1.74
CA VAL A 276 -3.67 4.07 2.95
C VAL A 276 -4.65 2.91 2.82
N LEU A 277 -4.50 1.89 3.68
CA LEU A 277 -5.35 0.69 3.70
C LEU A 277 -6.19 0.66 4.98
N ASN A 278 -7.40 0.10 4.95
CA ASN A 278 -8.34 0.20 6.07
C ASN A 278 -7.90 -0.55 7.33
N ASP A 279 -7.41 -1.79 7.18
CA ASP A 279 -7.20 -2.70 8.32
C ASP A 279 -5.73 -2.88 8.72
N VAL A 280 -4.80 -2.46 7.85
CA VAL A 280 -3.35 -2.67 8.03
C VAL A 280 -2.57 -1.43 7.60
N SER A 281 -1.34 -1.27 8.12
CA SER A 281 -0.37 -0.37 7.51
C SER A 281 0.19 -1.02 6.24
N PRO A 282 0.26 -0.32 5.10
CA PRO A 282 0.99 -0.80 3.95
C PRO A 282 2.45 -1.10 4.28
N HIS A 283 2.99 -2.13 3.63
CA HIS A 283 4.38 -2.55 3.79
C HIS A 283 5.36 -1.44 3.39
N GLN A 284 6.48 -1.29 4.09
CA GLN A 284 7.48 -0.27 3.80
C GLN A 284 8.80 -0.92 3.40
N PHE A 285 9.30 -0.52 2.23
CA PHE A 285 10.60 -1.00 1.75
C PHE A 285 11.73 -0.05 2.16
N PRO A 286 12.90 -0.56 2.56
CA PRO A 286 14.10 0.23 2.77
C PRO A 286 14.52 0.98 1.49
N LYS A 287 14.91 2.23 1.68
CA LYS A 287 15.43 3.11 0.63
C LYS A 287 16.76 2.61 0.05
N ILE A 288 17.55 1.84 0.83
CA ILE A 288 18.88 1.36 0.40
C ILE A 288 18.87 0.58 -0.92
N TYR A 289 17.76 -0.08 -1.28
CA TYR A 289 17.62 -0.73 -2.58
C TYR A 289 16.43 -0.25 -3.43
N THR A 290 15.49 0.52 -2.89
CA THR A 290 14.41 1.12 -3.68
C THR A 290 14.32 2.62 -3.41
N SER A 291 15.02 3.41 -4.23
CA SER A 291 15.01 4.87 -4.12
C SER A 291 13.60 5.43 -4.34
N GLY A 292 13.13 6.27 -3.43
CA GLY A 292 11.76 6.79 -3.44
C GLY A 292 10.84 6.06 -2.45
N SER A 293 11.19 4.82 -2.06
CA SER A 293 10.59 4.16 -0.91
C SER A 293 11.14 4.69 0.42
N GLY A 294 10.59 4.18 1.52
CA GLY A 294 11.08 4.40 2.87
C GLY A 294 10.15 5.27 3.72
N LEU A 295 10.29 5.12 5.04
CA LEU A 295 9.32 5.62 6.01
C LEU A 295 9.24 7.17 6.04
N LEU A 296 10.34 7.89 5.75
CA LEU A 296 10.31 9.35 5.65
C LEU A 296 9.36 9.82 4.53
N ASN A 297 9.53 9.25 3.33
CA ASN A 297 8.69 9.60 2.19
C ASN A 297 7.25 9.20 2.48
N TYR A 298 7.04 8.02 3.08
CA TYR A 298 5.72 7.56 3.46
C TYR A 298 5.01 8.51 4.44
N PHE A 299 5.68 8.98 5.49
CA PHE A 299 5.11 9.97 6.42
C PHE A 299 4.78 11.31 5.74
N ASN A 300 5.67 11.81 4.87
CA ASN A 300 5.40 13.02 4.10
C ASN A 300 4.15 12.84 3.20
N SER A 301 4.01 11.67 2.59
CA SER A 301 2.88 11.30 1.76
C SER A 301 1.58 11.12 2.57
N LEU A 302 1.64 10.61 3.81
CA LEU A 302 0.48 10.56 4.71
C LEU A 302 -0.01 11.97 5.08
N VAL A 303 0.89 12.88 5.45
CA VAL A 303 0.55 14.29 5.71
C VAL A 303 -0.06 14.94 4.48
N LYS A 304 0.51 14.70 3.31
CA LYS A 304 -0.02 15.21 2.03
C LYS A 304 -1.44 14.71 1.79
N ILE A 305 -1.75 13.44 2.07
CA ILE A 305 -3.09 12.89 1.87
C ILE A 305 -4.11 13.46 2.85
N CYS A 306 -3.74 13.72 4.11
CA CYS A 306 -4.60 14.48 5.02
C CYS A 306 -4.99 15.83 4.40
N ALA A 307 -4.02 16.57 3.84
CA ALA A 307 -4.29 17.86 3.20
C ALA A 307 -5.07 17.77 1.89
N ARG A 308 -5.05 16.64 1.17
CA ARG A 308 -5.65 16.50 -0.17
C ARG A 308 -6.95 15.70 -0.18
N SER A 309 -7.33 15.13 0.96
CA SER A 309 -8.58 14.39 1.15
C SER A 309 -9.77 15.28 1.55
N GLU A 310 -9.61 16.60 1.51
CA GLU A 310 -10.69 17.55 1.70
C GLU A 310 -11.89 17.25 0.77
N LYS A 311 -13.10 17.14 1.34
CA LYS A 311 -14.33 16.79 0.61
C LYS A 311 -14.32 15.40 -0.07
N VAL A 312 -13.33 14.55 0.22
CA VAL A 312 -13.41 13.14 -0.13
C VAL A 312 -14.39 12.49 0.83
N ARG A 313 -15.49 11.97 0.29
CA ARG A 313 -16.51 11.23 1.04
C ARG A 313 -16.07 9.79 1.31
N LEU A 314 -15.25 9.22 0.43
CA LEU A 314 -14.84 7.81 0.52
C LEU A 314 -13.45 7.59 -0.10
N GLY A 315 -12.56 7.00 0.69
CA GLY A 315 -11.31 6.42 0.23
C GLY A 315 -11.50 4.99 -0.25
N LEU A 316 -10.89 4.67 -1.39
CA LEU A 316 -10.98 3.40 -2.10
C LEU A 316 -9.58 2.79 -2.22
N PRO A 317 -9.15 1.98 -1.24
CA PRO A 317 -7.85 1.32 -1.26
C PRO A 317 -7.81 0.09 -2.16
N SER A 318 -6.64 -0.22 -2.72
CA SER A 318 -6.48 -1.39 -3.58
C SER A 318 -6.64 -2.72 -2.83
N HIS A 319 -6.61 -2.72 -1.50
CA HIS A 319 -6.90 -3.89 -0.67
C HIS A 319 -7.86 -3.56 0.47
N TYR A 320 -8.53 -4.60 0.97
CA TYR A 320 -9.43 -4.53 2.14
C TYR A 320 -10.69 -3.66 1.90
N GLY A 321 -11.25 -3.16 3.01
CA GLY A 321 -12.48 -2.37 3.02
C GLY A 321 -12.29 -0.92 2.59
N ASP A 322 -13.39 -0.25 2.25
CA ASP A 322 -13.40 1.16 1.93
C ASP A 322 -13.18 2.01 3.19
N ILE A 323 -12.72 3.26 3.03
CA ILE A 323 -12.29 4.13 4.12
C ILE A 323 -13.18 5.37 4.17
N PRO A 324 -14.15 5.45 5.11
CA PRO A 324 -15.06 6.60 5.22
C PRO A 324 -14.37 7.90 5.65
N ASP A 325 -13.25 7.79 6.38
CA ASP A 325 -12.47 8.92 6.87
C ASP A 325 -10.98 8.68 6.58
N VAL A 326 -10.52 9.24 5.45
CA VAL A 326 -9.15 9.05 4.96
C VAL A 326 -8.14 9.72 5.89
N GLU A 327 -8.47 10.90 6.42
CA GLU A 327 -7.60 11.65 7.32
C GLU A 327 -7.42 10.91 8.64
N ALA A 328 -8.52 10.45 9.26
CA ALA A 328 -8.45 9.68 10.50
C ALA A 328 -7.65 8.39 10.32
N ARG A 329 -7.84 7.66 9.20
CA ARG A 329 -7.06 6.44 8.94
C ARG A 329 -5.58 6.73 8.72
N ALA A 330 -5.24 7.79 7.97
CA ALA A 330 -3.84 8.20 7.77
C ALA A 330 -3.16 8.54 9.10
N MET A 331 -3.84 9.29 9.98
CA MET A 331 -3.32 9.60 11.33
C MET A 331 -3.14 8.35 12.18
N GLN A 332 -4.06 7.38 12.09
CA GLN A 332 -3.92 6.11 12.80
C GLN A 332 -2.66 5.33 12.33
N ILE A 333 -2.43 5.26 11.01
CA ILE A 333 -1.22 4.63 10.46
C ILE A 333 0.04 5.35 10.96
N MET A 334 0.06 6.69 10.98
CA MET A 334 1.19 7.44 11.54
C MET A 334 1.47 7.07 12.99
N ALA A 335 0.42 6.95 13.81
CA ALA A 335 0.54 6.53 15.20
C ALA A 335 1.07 5.09 15.34
N GLU A 336 0.62 4.16 14.49
CA GLU A 336 1.09 2.77 14.45
C GLU A 336 2.60 2.68 14.16
N HIS A 337 3.11 3.46 13.20
CA HIS A 337 4.56 3.51 12.90
C HIS A 337 5.36 4.17 14.03
N ASN A 338 4.86 5.26 14.64
CA ASN A 338 5.51 5.88 15.79
C ASN A 338 5.61 4.93 17.00
N GLN A 339 4.57 4.13 17.24
CA GLN A 339 4.60 3.09 18.26
C GLN A 339 5.66 2.02 17.92
N ARG A 340 5.75 1.60 16.65
CA ARG A 340 6.79 0.66 16.20
C ARG A 340 8.19 1.21 16.42
N ILE A 341 8.45 2.47 16.08
CA ILE A 341 9.72 3.17 16.36
C ILE A 341 10.05 3.10 17.86
N ALA A 342 9.11 3.49 18.72
CA ALA A 342 9.30 3.48 20.16
C ALA A 342 9.62 2.09 20.72
N ASP A 343 9.04 1.04 20.15
CA ASP A 343 9.28 -0.34 20.56
C ASP A 343 10.64 -0.87 20.07
N ILE A 344 11.04 -0.57 18.83
CA ILE A 344 12.37 -0.93 18.30
C ILE A 344 13.48 -0.29 19.14
N ILE A 345 13.34 0.98 19.53
CA ILE A 345 14.34 1.67 20.35
C ILE A 345 14.52 0.97 21.71
N LYS A 346 13.44 0.51 22.34
CA LYS A 346 13.50 -0.22 23.61
C LYS A 346 14.24 -1.55 23.47
N ASP A 347 14.19 -2.16 22.28
CA ASP A 347 14.87 -3.43 22.00
C ASP A 347 16.35 -3.25 21.61
N LEU A 348 16.81 -2.04 21.29
CA LEU A 348 18.21 -1.74 20.98
C LEU A 348 19.06 -1.52 22.24
N ASP A 349 19.06 -2.51 23.15
CA ASP A 349 19.81 -2.51 24.42
C ASP A 349 21.31 -2.78 24.27
N ARG A 350 21.72 -3.35 23.14
CA ARG A 350 23.10 -3.59 22.71
C ARG A 350 23.18 -3.42 21.18
N PRO A 351 24.39 -3.38 20.58
CA PRO A 351 24.51 -3.52 19.14
C PRO A 351 23.84 -4.81 18.64
N LYS A 352 22.88 -4.68 17.72
CA LYS A 352 22.09 -5.79 17.14
C LYS A 352 22.09 -5.73 15.62
N THR A 353 22.05 -6.86 14.95
CA THR A 353 21.83 -6.92 13.48
C THR A 353 20.37 -6.60 13.14
N LEU A 354 20.09 -6.27 11.88
CA LEU A 354 18.70 -6.08 11.43
C LEU A 354 17.86 -7.35 11.68
N TYR A 355 18.44 -8.53 11.44
CA TYR A 355 17.80 -9.82 11.70
C TYR A 355 17.46 -10.04 13.18
N GLU A 356 18.35 -9.69 14.11
CA GLU A 356 18.07 -9.74 15.54
C GLU A 356 16.92 -8.77 15.91
N VAL A 357 16.95 -7.52 15.42
CA VAL A 357 15.90 -6.52 15.72
C VAL A 357 14.54 -6.95 15.16
N SER A 358 14.49 -7.50 13.94
CA SER A 358 13.26 -8.00 13.34
C SER A 358 12.63 -9.15 14.11
N ASN A 359 13.45 -10.12 14.56
CA ASN A 359 12.96 -11.24 15.36
C ASN A 359 12.47 -10.78 16.75
N ASP A 360 13.21 -9.89 17.41
CA ASP A 360 12.79 -9.31 18.69
C ASP A 360 11.44 -8.57 18.56
N TYR A 361 11.24 -7.80 17.49
CA TYR A 361 9.99 -7.06 17.31
C TYR A 361 8.79 -7.99 17.03
N TYR A 362 8.91 -8.95 16.12
CA TYR A 362 7.75 -9.73 15.68
C TYR A 362 7.53 -11.02 16.48
N GLU A 363 8.57 -11.79 16.76
CA GLU A 363 8.41 -13.04 17.50
C GLU A 363 8.16 -12.74 18.98
N TYR A 364 8.98 -11.87 19.57
CA TYR A 364 8.90 -11.58 21.00
C TYR A 364 7.77 -10.59 21.36
N ARG A 365 7.61 -9.46 20.66
CA ARG A 365 6.53 -8.50 21.02
C ARG A 365 5.17 -8.83 20.42
N ARG A 366 5.12 -9.41 19.22
CA ARG A 366 3.85 -9.71 18.54
C ARG A 366 3.42 -11.16 18.66
N GLY A 367 4.26 -12.04 19.22
CA GLY A 367 3.96 -13.47 19.35
C GLY A 367 3.74 -14.14 18.00
N ARG A 368 4.33 -13.59 16.94
CA ARG A 368 4.16 -14.07 15.56
C ARG A 368 5.45 -14.74 15.12
N GLU A 369 5.38 -16.04 14.90
CA GLU A 369 6.45 -16.78 14.26
C GLU A 369 6.62 -16.29 12.81
N ILE A 370 7.86 -15.96 12.44
CA ILE A 370 8.19 -15.50 11.10
C ILE A 370 8.99 -16.59 10.39
N ARG A 371 8.49 -17.06 9.24
CA ARG A 371 9.19 -18.04 8.40
C ARG A 371 9.03 -17.72 6.93
N GLY A 372 10.04 -18.11 6.14
CA GLY A 372 9.98 -18.02 4.68
C GLY A 372 9.85 -16.58 4.19
N TYR A 373 8.85 -16.30 3.34
CA TYR A 373 8.67 -14.98 2.75
C TYR A 373 8.33 -13.89 3.78
N ASP A 374 7.66 -14.25 4.88
CA ASP A 374 7.36 -13.32 5.97
C ASP A 374 8.65 -12.76 6.62
N SER A 375 9.76 -13.51 6.56
CA SER A 375 11.06 -13.06 7.10
C SER A 375 11.65 -11.93 6.29
N LEU A 376 11.50 -11.95 4.97
CA LEU A 376 11.89 -10.81 4.14
C LEU A 376 11.05 -9.60 4.54
N LEU A 377 9.72 -9.71 4.52
CA LEU A 377 8.83 -8.58 4.81
C LEU A 377 9.13 -7.98 6.20
N ALA A 378 9.41 -8.81 7.20
CA ALA A 378 9.82 -8.32 8.52
C ALA A 378 11.16 -7.57 8.51
N LEU A 379 12.16 -8.03 7.74
CA LEU A 379 13.44 -7.34 7.59
C LEU A 379 13.28 -6.01 6.86
N GLU A 380 12.51 -5.99 5.78
CA GLU A 380 12.27 -4.79 4.97
C GLU A 380 11.56 -3.71 5.79
N GLU A 381 10.48 -4.08 6.47
CA GLU A 381 9.71 -3.14 7.30
C GLU A 381 10.61 -2.53 8.38
N ILE A 382 11.32 -3.35 9.15
CA ILE A 382 12.20 -2.88 10.23
C ILE A 382 13.40 -2.10 9.68
N GLY A 383 13.94 -2.51 8.53
CA GLY A 383 15.01 -1.80 7.83
C GLY A 383 14.59 -0.37 7.48
N ALA A 384 13.39 -0.18 6.94
CA ALA A 384 12.85 1.15 6.64
C ALA A 384 12.70 2.02 7.90
N HIS A 385 12.37 1.42 9.05
CA HIS A 385 12.29 2.14 10.34
C HIS A 385 13.68 2.51 10.87
N LEU A 386 14.67 1.61 10.77
CA LEU A 386 16.05 1.89 11.16
C LEU A 386 16.67 3.00 10.31
N GLU A 387 16.51 2.95 8.99
CA GLU A 387 16.96 4.03 8.09
C GLU A 387 16.34 5.38 8.48
N TYR A 388 15.03 5.42 8.74
CA TYR A 388 14.37 6.65 9.20
C TYR A 388 14.93 7.17 10.53
N MET A 389 15.13 6.27 11.50
CA MET A 389 15.69 6.64 12.81
C MET A 389 17.14 7.13 12.72
N ILE A 390 17.92 6.62 11.77
CA ILE A 390 19.31 7.04 11.51
C ILE A 390 19.35 8.37 10.76
N GLU A 391 18.69 8.44 9.60
CA GLU A 391 18.80 9.56 8.65
C GLU A 391 18.01 10.79 9.12
N THR A 392 16.86 10.59 9.77
CA THR A 392 15.93 11.69 10.10
C THR A 392 15.95 12.04 11.57
N LEU A 393 15.86 11.05 12.46
CA LEU A 393 15.73 11.31 13.90
C LEU A 393 17.09 11.40 14.62
N GLY A 394 18.13 10.74 14.09
CA GLY A 394 19.47 10.70 14.70
C GLY A 394 19.52 9.94 16.03
N ILE A 395 18.56 9.05 16.28
CA ILE A 395 18.40 8.32 17.56
C ILE A 395 18.94 6.88 17.51
N VAL A 396 19.34 6.42 16.33
CA VAL A 396 20.03 5.15 16.10
C VAL A 396 21.28 5.43 15.28
N ARG A 397 22.37 4.68 15.52
CA ARG A 397 23.59 4.74 14.73
C ARG A 397 24.05 3.34 14.32
N VAL A 398 24.82 3.28 13.23
CA VAL A 398 25.53 2.06 12.82
C VAL A 398 26.81 1.93 13.64
N ASP A 399 26.97 0.82 14.35
CA ASP A 399 28.09 0.61 15.28
C ASP A 399 29.41 0.31 14.54
N ASN A 400 29.37 -0.48 13.45
CA ASN A 400 30.52 -0.87 12.65
C ASN A 400 30.64 -0.11 11.31
N HIS A 401 30.23 1.16 11.27
CA HIS A 401 30.10 1.96 10.04
C HIS A 401 31.36 1.96 9.14
N ALA A 402 32.55 2.13 9.72
CA ALA A 402 33.79 2.19 8.94
C ALA A 402 34.18 0.87 8.29
N ALA A 403 33.73 -0.25 8.86
CA ALA A 403 34.03 -1.59 8.36
C ALA A 403 33.01 -1.95 7.26
N ALA A 404 31.71 -1.74 7.50
CA ALA A 404 30.64 -1.90 6.51
C ALA A 404 30.81 -1.02 5.25
N ALA A 405 31.38 0.18 5.39
CA ALA A 405 31.68 1.04 4.24
C ALA A 405 32.84 0.53 3.36
N ARG A 406 33.72 -0.33 3.90
CA ARG A 406 34.88 -0.89 3.18
C ARG A 406 34.58 -2.23 2.54
N ASP A 407 33.81 -3.07 3.23
CA ASP A 407 33.35 -4.36 2.74
C ASP A 407 31.82 -4.32 2.63
N GLY A 408 31.33 -4.14 1.40
CA GLY A 408 29.89 -4.04 1.13
C GLY A 408 29.09 -5.30 1.48
N ALA A 409 29.73 -6.38 1.93
CA ALA A 409 29.10 -7.61 2.41
C ALA A 409 29.15 -7.76 3.94
N GLU A 410 29.74 -6.83 4.70
CA GLU A 410 29.81 -6.94 6.16
C GLU A 410 28.43 -6.77 6.81
N VAL A 411 28.13 -7.65 7.77
CA VAL A 411 26.91 -7.58 8.59
C VAL A 411 26.88 -6.27 9.39
N VAL A 412 25.82 -5.51 9.21
CA VAL A 412 25.62 -4.20 9.85
C VAL A 412 24.99 -4.39 11.23
N ARG A 413 25.50 -3.66 12.24
CA ARG A 413 24.92 -3.62 13.59
C ARG A 413 24.44 -2.22 13.95
N TYR A 414 23.28 -2.16 14.58
CA TYR A 414 22.57 -0.95 14.98
C TYR A 414 22.57 -0.84 16.50
N VAL A 415 22.72 0.38 17.00
CA VAL A 415 22.67 0.69 18.44
C VAL A 415 21.97 2.03 18.65
N ALA A 416 21.25 2.16 19.76
CA ALA A 416 20.67 3.44 20.16
C ALA A 416 21.77 4.52 20.32
N ALA A 417 21.47 5.74 19.92
CA ALA A 417 22.38 6.89 20.02
C ALA A 417 22.11 7.77 21.26
N LEU A 418 21.29 7.28 22.19
CA LEU A 418 20.83 7.98 23.39
C LEU A 418 21.84 7.92 24.55
#